data_AF-B9NN32-F1
#
_entry.id   AF-B9NN32-F1
#
_cell.length_a   1.000
_cell.length_b   1.000
_cell.length_c   1.000
_cell.angle_alpha   90.00
_cell.angle_beta   90.00
_cell.angle_gamma   90.00
#
_symmetry.space_group_name_H-M   'P 1'
#
loop_
_entity.id
_entity.type
_entity.pdbx_description
1 polymer ?
#
loop_
_entity_poly.entity_id
_entity_poly.type
_entity_poly.pdbx_seq_one_letter_code
_entity_poly.pdbx_strand_id
1 'polypeptide(L)'
;MTRIFTVITFFFLFGLRAAFAQQGAGVWVQIEAQPSLREAQERAQTYANALPDVNGFRLNSGWYAIVLGPYLPEDAQQVLRVYRAERQIPSDSFIAFSNALGQQFWPIGANILNRGVAAPPPEPQVQPEQPQAGLSPQAADETRAEALQGERLLTAQERRDLQTALQAAGFYSSTIDGAFGQGTRRSMSEWQRFNGFEATGVLTSLQRKTLMDDYNAPLISVGMGRYADPQAGIELDLPLGAVALDRYEAPFAHFQPTSDLNAQALLISQEGTAATLRALYEVMQSLEIIPLQGERTLRGNSFTIEGRGNGIVSFTQAALKDGRIKGFTLVWPENDEARRARVLAAMRASFATTDAVLDAGAGADAEQRIDLVSGLQIRKPRLSRSGFFADANGTILTVAEVADSCTRITLNSDQEVQVAWRDADLGIAVLRPGRALAPISVAEFSAEQPRIQSDVAVSGFSYEGALGAPTLTFGQIADIRGLNGEDGVKRLALSAQPGDAGGPVFDDSGSVIGMLLPTPSDGRALPGSVSLAANVDRLTDVLTKAGLSGQSSQTATPVSPNELSRRANGMTVLVHCWN
;
A
#
# COMPACT_ATOMS: atom_id res chain seq x y z
N MET A 1 72.44 -7.80 -1.49
CA MET A 1 71.23 -7.86 -2.33
C MET A 1 70.66 -9.27 -2.24
N THR A 2 69.42 -9.35 -1.76
CA THR A 2 68.42 -10.40 -2.03
C THR A 2 68.82 -11.88 -1.89
N ARG A 3 68.34 -12.47 -0.79
CA ARG A 3 68.37 -13.90 -0.48
C ARG A 3 67.35 -14.65 -1.34
N ILE A 4 67.82 -15.76 -1.92
CA ILE A 4 67.04 -16.89 -2.42
C ILE A 4 66.68 -17.76 -1.22
N PHE A 5 65.40 -18.05 -1.00
CA PHE A 5 64.86 -19.36 -0.56
C PHE A 5 63.33 -19.22 -0.42
N THR A 6 62.63 -20.35 -0.56
CA THR A 6 61.19 -20.59 -0.29
C THR A 6 60.27 -20.63 -1.52
N VAL A 7 60.38 -21.74 -2.26
CA VAL A 7 59.23 -22.45 -2.84
C VAL A 7 58.77 -23.47 -1.78
N ILE A 8 57.48 -23.84 -1.81
CA ILE A 8 56.77 -24.82 -0.96
C ILE A 8 56.12 -24.23 0.31
N THR A 9 55.01 -23.51 0.15
CA THR A 9 53.84 -23.61 1.05
C THR A 9 52.58 -23.14 0.31
N PHE A 10 52.14 -23.91 -0.68
CA PHE A 10 50.86 -23.72 -1.36
C PHE A 10 50.07 -25.03 -1.30
N PHE A 11 49.88 -25.55 -0.09
CA PHE A 11 49.01 -26.67 0.26
C PHE A 11 48.83 -26.59 1.78
N PHE A 12 47.61 -26.79 2.28
CA PHE A 12 47.14 -26.56 3.67
C PHE A 12 46.77 -25.12 4.03
N LEU A 13 45.61 -24.67 3.55
CA LEU A 13 44.66 -23.84 4.33
C LEU A 13 43.24 -23.88 3.72
N PHE A 14 42.87 -25.02 3.12
CA PHE A 14 41.50 -25.38 2.80
C PHE A 14 41.19 -26.65 3.60
N GLY A 15 40.41 -26.53 4.68
CA GLY A 15 40.00 -27.66 5.49
C GLY A 15 39.79 -27.25 6.93
N LEU A 16 38.52 -27.28 7.38
CA LEU A 16 37.99 -26.90 8.69
C LEU A 16 37.44 -25.47 8.78
N ARG A 17 36.54 -25.12 7.85
CA ARG A 17 35.30 -24.49 8.31
C ARG A 17 34.52 -25.57 9.03
N ALA A 18 34.35 -25.41 10.34
CA ALA A 18 33.40 -26.19 11.10
C ALA A 18 32.08 -26.21 10.32
N ALA A 19 31.61 -27.41 9.98
CA ALA A 19 30.27 -27.61 9.49
C ALA A 19 29.32 -27.18 10.61
N PHE A 20 28.91 -25.91 10.60
CA PHE A 20 27.63 -25.56 11.17
C PHE A 20 26.60 -26.27 10.29
N ALA A 21 26.16 -27.44 10.75
CA ALA A 21 24.96 -28.06 10.23
C ALA A 21 23.86 -26.98 10.29
N GLN A 22 23.44 -26.48 9.13
CA GLN A 22 22.14 -25.81 9.00
C GLN A 22 21.11 -26.86 9.39
N GLN A 23 20.66 -26.81 10.64
CA GLN A 23 19.51 -27.57 11.11
C GLN A 23 18.34 -27.23 10.18
N GLY A 24 17.96 -28.20 9.34
CA GLY A 24 16.87 -28.04 8.39
C GLY A 24 15.60 -27.63 9.11
N ALA A 25 14.91 -26.61 8.59
CA ALA A 25 13.62 -26.19 9.12
C ALA A 25 12.65 -27.38 9.06
N GLY A 26 12.21 -27.86 10.23
CA GLY A 26 11.27 -28.98 10.33
C GLY A 26 9.95 -28.67 9.62
N VAL A 27 9.30 -29.71 9.09
CA VAL A 27 7.97 -29.63 8.47
C VAL A 27 6.90 -30.17 9.41
N TRP A 28 5.64 -29.83 9.15
CA TRP A 28 4.50 -30.17 9.99
C TRP A 28 3.51 -31.02 9.21
N VAL A 29 2.73 -31.84 9.90
CA VAL A 29 1.59 -32.54 9.31
C VAL A 29 0.32 -31.83 9.76
N GLN A 30 -0.30 -31.03 8.90
CA GLN A 30 -1.57 -30.38 9.21
C GLN A 30 -2.71 -31.38 9.12
N ILE A 31 -3.42 -31.55 10.24
CA ILE A 31 -4.47 -32.55 10.38
C ILE A 31 -5.88 -31.96 10.28
N GLU A 32 -6.06 -30.70 10.72
CA GLU A 32 -7.35 -30.03 10.68
C GLU A 32 -7.17 -28.51 10.70
N ALA A 33 -8.14 -27.75 10.19
CA ALA A 33 -8.20 -26.30 10.34
C ALA A 33 -9.61 -25.87 10.75
N GLN A 34 -9.70 -24.93 11.68
CA GLN A 34 -10.97 -24.44 12.23
C GLN A 34 -11.13 -22.93 11.98
N PRO A 35 -12.35 -22.46 11.70
CA PRO A 35 -12.60 -21.04 11.41
C PRO A 35 -12.61 -20.18 12.67
N SER A 36 -12.78 -20.79 13.85
CA SER A 36 -12.79 -20.12 15.14
C SER A 36 -11.73 -20.70 16.07
N LEU A 37 -11.11 -19.82 16.88
CA LEU A 37 -10.10 -20.23 17.85
C LEU A 37 -10.66 -21.22 18.88
N ARG A 38 -11.92 -21.01 19.30
CA ARG A 38 -12.59 -21.87 20.28
C ARG A 38 -12.71 -23.31 19.78
N GLU A 39 -13.20 -23.50 18.56
CA GLU A 39 -13.30 -24.83 17.96
C GLU A 39 -11.92 -25.44 17.73
N ALA A 40 -10.95 -24.63 17.30
CA ALA A 40 -9.57 -25.09 17.13
C ALA A 40 -8.95 -25.63 18.41
N GLN A 41 -9.23 -24.99 19.55
CA GLN A 41 -8.72 -25.39 20.87
C GLN A 41 -9.40 -26.66 21.37
N GLU A 42 -10.73 -26.76 21.26
CA GLU A 42 -11.47 -27.98 21.62
C GLU A 42 -10.98 -29.19 20.81
N ARG A 43 -10.74 -28.99 19.52
CA ARG A 43 -10.22 -30.02 18.61
C ARG A 43 -8.76 -30.35 18.89
N ALA A 44 -7.89 -29.36 19.13
CA ALA A 44 -6.49 -29.60 19.45
C ALA A 44 -6.32 -30.37 20.76
N GLN A 45 -7.11 -30.05 21.80
CA GLN A 45 -7.15 -30.82 23.04
C GLN A 45 -7.59 -32.27 22.81
N THR A 46 -8.60 -32.47 21.97
CA THR A 46 -9.10 -33.82 21.63
C THR A 46 -8.00 -34.64 20.96
N TYR A 47 -7.28 -34.09 20.00
CA TYR A 47 -6.15 -34.78 19.38
C TYR A 47 -4.98 -34.98 20.34
N ALA A 48 -4.65 -34.00 21.19
CA ALA A 48 -3.55 -34.10 22.14
C ALA A 48 -3.75 -35.22 23.19
N ASN A 49 -4.99 -35.66 23.41
CA ASN A 49 -5.28 -36.81 24.27
C ASN A 49 -4.96 -38.17 23.61
N ALA A 50 -4.87 -38.22 22.28
CA ALA A 50 -4.70 -39.46 21.51
C ALA A 50 -3.39 -39.51 20.72
N LEU A 51 -2.83 -38.36 20.36
CA LEU A 51 -1.67 -38.20 19.51
C LEU A 51 -0.58 -37.37 20.20
N PRO A 52 0.70 -37.77 20.09
CA PRO A 52 1.81 -36.94 20.53
C PRO A 52 2.02 -35.76 19.57
N ASP A 53 2.83 -34.78 19.99
CA ASP A 53 3.31 -33.67 19.18
C ASP A 53 2.22 -32.79 18.51
N VAL A 54 1.03 -32.73 19.12
CA VAL A 54 -0.07 -31.89 18.64
C VAL A 54 0.20 -30.44 18.96
N ASN A 55 0.15 -29.61 17.92
CA ASN A 55 0.38 -28.18 17.97
C ASN A 55 -0.69 -27.44 17.20
N GLY A 56 -0.88 -26.17 17.52
CA GLY A 56 -1.89 -25.33 16.89
C GLY A 56 -1.36 -23.95 16.56
N PHE A 57 -1.55 -23.51 15.33
CA PHE A 57 -1.07 -22.22 14.83
C PHE A 57 -2.17 -21.45 14.12
N ARG A 58 -2.15 -20.13 14.26
CA ARG A 58 -2.98 -19.23 13.45
C ARG A 58 -2.37 -19.10 12.06
N LEU A 59 -3.17 -19.31 11.03
CA LEU A 59 -2.79 -19.11 9.63
C LEU A 59 -2.99 -17.66 9.21
N ASN A 60 -2.25 -17.22 8.18
CA ASN A 60 -2.38 -15.89 7.58
C ASN A 60 -3.78 -15.64 6.97
N SER A 61 -4.50 -16.71 6.62
CA SER A 61 -5.89 -16.66 6.14
C SER A 61 -6.92 -16.39 7.23
N GLY A 62 -6.51 -16.31 8.50
CA GLY A 62 -7.39 -16.13 9.66
C GLY A 62 -7.93 -17.42 10.27
N TRP A 63 -7.66 -18.58 9.65
CA TRP A 63 -8.02 -19.91 10.16
C TRP A 63 -7.00 -20.41 11.20
N TYR A 64 -7.39 -21.41 11.98
CA TYR A 64 -6.56 -22.00 13.03
C TYR A 64 -6.22 -23.45 12.66
N ALA A 65 -4.97 -23.70 12.31
CA ALA A 65 -4.49 -25.02 11.94
C ALA A 65 -4.09 -25.83 13.18
N ILE A 66 -4.42 -27.12 13.17
CA ILE A 66 -3.96 -28.14 14.11
C ILE A 66 -2.99 -29.02 13.33
N VAL A 67 -1.78 -29.18 13.85
CA VAL A 67 -0.66 -29.82 13.17
C VAL A 67 0.10 -30.78 14.10
N LEU A 68 0.80 -31.75 13.54
CA LEU A 68 1.75 -32.62 14.24
C LEU A 68 3.18 -32.26 13.86
N GLY A 69 4.11 -32.24 14.81
CA GLY A 69 5.53 -31.99 14.55
C GLY A 69 6.19 -30.99 15.51
N PRO A 70 7.36 -30.41 15.15
CA PRO A 70 8.00 -30.46 13.84
C PRO A 70 8.74 -31.78 13.61
N TYR A 71 8.70 -32.30 12.38
CA TYR A 71 9.39 -33.52 11.94
C TYR A 71 10.39 -33.23 10.81
N LEU A 72 11.30 -34.16 10.56
CA LEU A 72 12.07 -34.16 9.31
C LEU A 72 11.14 -34.48 8.12
N PRO A 73 11.44 -33.99 6.90
CA PRO A 73 10.59 -34.22 5.73
C PRO A 73 10.30 -35.69 5.43
N GLU A 74 11.30 -36.57 5.53
CA GLU A 74 11.11 -38.02 5.38
C GLU A 74 10.22 -38.64 6.46
N ASP A 75 10.34 -38.18 7.72
CA ASP A 75 9.55 -38.69 8.85
C ASP A 75 8.10 -38.22 8.79
N ALA A 76 7.86 -36.97 8.38
CA ALA A 76 6.51 -36.43 8.22
C ALA A 76 5.68 -37.21 7.19
N GLN A 77 6.30 -37.69 6.10
CA GLN A 77 5.64 -38.53 5.11
C GLN A 77 5.24 -39.90 5.69
N GLN A 78 6.08 -40.46 6.56
CA GLN A 78 5.80 -41.71 7.24
C GLN A 78 4.67 -41.55 8.28
N VAL A 79 4.73 -40.52 9.13
CA VAL A 79 3.68 -40.16 10.10
C VAL A 79 2.34 -39.97 9.42
N LEU A 80 2.29 -39.18 8.34
CA LEU A 80 1.08 -38.93 7.56
C LEU A 80 0.49 -40.23 6.99
N ARG A 81 1.33 -41.16 6.52
CA ARG A 81 0.87 -42.44 5.94
C ARG A 81 0.31 -43.38 7.01
N VAL A 82 1.00 -43.52 8.14
CA VAL A 82 0.63 -44.43 9.23
C VAL A 82 -0.66 -43.96 9.91
N TYR A 83 -0.71 -42.70 10.35
CA TYR A 83 -1.90 -42.19 11.06
C TYR A 83 -3.14 -42.09 10.19
N ARG A 84 -3.01 -41.93 8.86
CA ARG A 84 -4.15 -42.05 7.93
C ARG A 84 -4.61 -43.49 7.77
N ALA A 85 -3.69 -44.45 7.62
CA ALA A 85 -4.01 -45.86 7.48
C ALA A 85 -4.75 -46.40 8.72
N GLU A 86 -4.34 -45.94 9.90
CA GLU A 86 -4.96 -46.28 11.19
C GLU A 86 -6.18 -45.39 11.54
N ARG A 87 -6.54 -44.44 10.68
CA ARG A 87 -7.66 -43.48 10.85
C ARG A 87 -7.57 -42.64 12.13
N GLN A 88 -6.36 -42.37 12.61
CA GLN A 88 -6.12 -41.49 13.75
C GLN A 88 -6.16 -40.00 13.36
N ILE A 89 -5.90 -39.70 12.07
CA ILE A 89 -6.01 -38.36 11.48
C ILE A 89 -6.89 -38.37 10.23
N PRO A 90 -7.48 -37.22 9.83
CA PRO A 90 -8.31 -37.12 8.63
C PRO A 90 -7.63 -37.55 7.32
N SER A 91 -8.40 -38.07 6.37
CA SER A 91 -7.89 -38.53 5.08
C SER A 91 -7.37 -37.38 4.20
N ASP A 92 -7.67 -36.13 4.51
CA ASP A 92 -7.27 -34.91 3.81
C ASP A 92 -6.09 -34.17 4.48
N SER A 93 -5.49 -34.71 5.56
CA SER A 93 -4.30 -34.13 6.21
C SER A 93 -3.10 -33.98 5.26
N PHE A 94 -2.28 -32.94 5.36
CA PHE A 94 -1.18 -32.72 4.40
C PHE A 94 0.06 -32.13 5.08
N ILE A 95 1.20 -32.15 4.38
CA ILE A 95 2.44 -31.57 4.91
C ILE A 95 2.40 -30.05 4.75
N ALA A 96 2.60 -29.34 5.85
CA ALA A 96 2.63 -27.89 5.94
C ALA A 96 4.04 -27.39 6.32
N PHE A 97 4.39 -26.20 5.84
CA PHE A 97 5.68 -25.55 6.09
C PHE A 97 5.54 -24.42 7.12
N SER A 98 6.60 -24.17 7.89
CA SER A 98 6.58 -23.19 8.99
C SER A 98 6.24 -21.75 8.55
N ASN A 99 6.48 -21.39 7.29
CA ASN A 99 6.14 -20.05 6.75
C ASN A 99 4.63 -19.81 6.61
N ALA A 100 3.82 -20.87 6.61
CA ALA A 100 2.36 -20.79 6.59
C ALA A 100 1.77 -20.68 8.01
N LEU A 101 2.58 -20.91 9.05
CA LEU A 101 2.17 -20.96 10.44
C LEU A 101 2.56 -19.64 11.13
N GLY A 102 1.57 -18.92 11.64
CA GLY A 102 1.75 -17.70 12.41
C GLY A 102 1.84 -17.99 13.91
N GLN A 103 1.12 -17.21 14.71
CA GLN A 103 1.16 -17.33 16.16
C GLN A 103 0.66 -18.70 16.63
N GLN A 104 1.44 -19.36 17.49
CA GLN A 104 1.03 -20.60 18.13
C GLN A 104 -0.06 -20.33 19.18
N PHE A 105 -1.13 -21.14 19.16
CA PHE A 105 -2.20 -21.11 20.15
C PHE A 105 -2.29 -22.40 20.98
N TRP A 106 -1.58 -23.47 20.59
CA TRP A 106 -1.60 -24.78 21.26
C TRP A 106 -0.25 -25.50 21.16
N PRO A 107 0.28 -26.13 22.25
CA PRO A 107 -0.16 -25.99 23.64
C PRO A 107 0.15 -24.60 24.20
N ILE A 108 -0.63 -24.16 25.18
CA ILE A 108 -0.56 -22.81 25.73
C ILE A 108 0.82 -22.56 26.37
N GLY A 109 1.49 -21.48 25.98
CA GLY A 109 2.82 -21.11 26.49
C GLY A 109 4.02 -21.77 25.77
N ALA A 110 3.77 -22.57 24.73
CA ALA A 110 4.83 -23.08 23.86
C ALA A 110 5.15 -22.10 22.72
N ASN A 111 6.43 -21.98 22.37
CA ASN A 111 6.90 -21.32 21.15
C ASN A 111 7.90 -22.25 20.45
N ILE A 112 7.38 -23.29 19.83
CA ILE A 112 8.15 -24.38 19.20
C ILE A 112 8.64 -24.02 17.80
N LEU A 113 8.15 -22.94 17.18
CA LEU A 113 8.71 -22.44 15.91
C LEU A 113 10.18 -22.01 16.05
N ASN A 114 10.63 -21.72 17.28
CA ASN A 114 12.01 -21.35 17.62
C ASN A 114 12.80 -22.48 18.32
N ARG A 115 12.26 -23.70 18.44
CA ARG A 115 12.92 -24.81 19.14
C ARG A 115 13.22 -25.93 18.14
N GLY A 116 14.49 -26.37 18.10
CA GLY A 116 14.97 -27.38 17.16
C GLY A 116 14.20 -28.70 17.21
N VAL A 117 14.21 -29.40 16.07
CA VAL A 117 13.46 -30.64 15.76
C VAL A 117 13.56 -31.69 16.87
N ALA A 118 12.42 -32.22 17.31
CA ALA A 118 12.38 -33.33 18.26
C ALA A 118 12.69 -34.65 17.54
N ALA A 119 13.54 -35.48 18.14
CA ALA A 119 13.82 -36.84 17.65
C ALA A 119 12.73 -37.81 18.15
N PRO A 120 12.38 -38.85 17.37
CA PRO A 120 11.36 -39.83 17.76
C PRO A 120 11.80 -40.62 19.02
N PRO A 121 10.85 -41.08 19.86
CA PRO A 121 11.18 -41.81 21.07
C PRO A 121 11.73 -43.22 20.75
N PRO A 122 12.75 -43.72 21.49
CA PRO A 122 13.15 -45.12 21.43
C PRO A 122 12.19 -46.01 22.24
N GLU A 123 12.19 -47.31 21.91
CA GLU A 123 11.32 -48.37 22.44
C GLU A 123 11.18 -48.42 23.98
N PRO A 124 10.03 -48.91 24.49
CA PRO A 124 9.68 -48.81 25.90
C PRO A 124 10.52 -49.74 26.79
N GLN A 125 11.29 -49.14 27.71
CA GLN A 125 11.77 -49.83 28.90
C GLN A 125 10.87 -49.48 30.09
N VAL A 126 10.33 -50.52 30.72
CA VAL A 126 9.46 -50.43 31.89
C VAL A 126 10.29 -49.99 33.11
N GLN A 127 10.01 -48.80 33.63
CA GLN A 127 10.42 -48.36 34.97
C GLN A 127 9.18 -48.03 35.81
N PRO A 128 9.21 -48.27 37.14
CA PRO A 128 8.01 -48.29 37.97
C PRO A 128 7.35 -46.92 38.08
N GLU A 129 6.02 -46.90 38.07
CA GLU A 129 5.17 -45.72 38.23
C GLU A 129 5.63 -44.82 39.38
N GLN A 130 6.23 -43.68 39.02
CA GLN A 130 6.20 -42.49 39.86
C GLN A 130 4.90 -41.75 39.56
N PRO A 131 4.15 -41.29 40.59
CA PRO A 131 2.90 -40.58 40.39
C PRO A 131 3.11 -39.38 39.46
N GLN A 132 2.31 -39.31 38.40
CA GLN A 132 2.25 -38.13 37.52
C GLN A 132 1.95 -36.90 38.37
N ALA A 133 2.94 -36.01 38.48
CA ALA A 133 2.71 -34.65 38.91
C ALA A 133 1.78 -34.01 37.88
N GLY A 134 0.52 -33.81 38.27
CA GLY A 134 -0.38 -32.94 37.53
C GLY A 134 0.28 -31.59 37.32
N LEU A 135 0.01 -30.97 36.17
CA LEU A 135 0.32 -29.56 35.95
C LEU A 135 -0.41 -28.76 37.02
N SER A 136 0.27 -28.46 38.12
CA SER A 136 -0.22 -27.51 39.11
C SER A 136 -0.38 -26.16 38.41
N PRO A 137 -1.55 -25.50 38.51
CA PRO A 137 -1.67 -24.09 38.14
C PRO A 137 -0.55 -23.32 38.82
N GLN A 138 0.06 -22.37 38.10
CA GLN A 138 1.02 -21.43 38.69
C GLN A 138 0.39 -20.87 39.99
N ALA A 139 1.12 -20.97 41.11
CA ALA A 139 0.62 -20.45 42.39
C ALA A 139 0.24 -18.98 42.20
N ALA A 140 -1.02 -18.64 42.50
CA ALA A 140 -1.49 -17.26 42.41
C ALA A 140 -0.66 -16.37 43.33
N ASP A 141 -0.27 -15.20 42.84
CA ASP A 141 0.48 -14.18 43.59
C ASP A 141 -0.33 -13.61 44.78
N GLU A 142 -1.66 -13.68 44.68
CA GLU A 142 -2.61 -13.24 45.69
C GLU A 142 -3.77 -14.25 45.79
N THR A 143 -4.29 -14.44 46.99
CA THR A 143 -5.57 -15.14 47.17
C THR A 143 -6.71 -14.31 46.60
N ARG A 144 -7.84 -14.95 46.27
CA ARG A 144 -9.05 -14.24 45.80
C ARG A 144 -9.53 -13.16 46.78
N ALA A 145 -9.35 -13.37 48.08
CA ALA A 145 -9.73 -12.39 49.10
C ALA A 145 -8.83 -11.15 49.06
N GLU A 146 -7.52 -11.33 48.89
CA GLU A 146 -6.54 -10.24 48.74
C GLU A 146 -6.75 -9.48 47.42
N ALA A 147 -6.98 -10.18 46.31
CA ALA A 147 -7.28 -9.56 45.02
C ALA A 147 -8.54 -8.67 45.07
N LEU A 148 -9.59 -9.11 45.79
CA LEU A 148 -10.79 -8.31 46.04
C LEU A 148 -10.53 -7.08 46.93
N GLN A 149 -9.60 -7.16 47.88
CA GLN A 149 -9.19 -6.00 48.68
C GLN A 149 -8.43 -4.99 47.83
N GLY A 150 -7.46 -5.45 47.03
CA GLY A 150 -6.72 -4.59 46.10
C GLY A 150 -7.63 -3.92 45.07
N GLU A 151 -8.63 -4.64 44.58
CA GLU A 151 -9.62 -4.09 43.66
C GLU A 151 -10.45 -2.95 44.26
N ARG A 152 -10.78 -3.00 45.56
CA ARG A 152 -11.51 -1.92 46.25
C ARG A 152 -10.71 -0.63 46.34
N LEU A 153 -9.39 -0.72 46.27
CA LEU A 153 -8.49 0.44 46.27
C LEU A 153 -8.39 1.11 44.89
N LEU A 154 -8.86 0.43 43.83
CA LEU A 154 -8.85 1.01 42.48
C LEU A 154 -9.80 2.21 42.39
N THR A 155 -9.28 3.27 41.80
CA THR A 155 -10.05 4.43 41.39
C THR A 155 -11.06 4.08 40.30
N ALA A 156 -12.07 4.94 40.11
CA ALA A 156 -13.03 4.76 39.02
C ALA A 156 -12.37 4.76 37.63
N GLN A 157 -11.25 5.49 37.47
CA GLN A 157 -10.52 5.53 36.20
C GLN A 157 -9.77 4.22 35.95
N GLU A 158 -9.01 3.70 36.92
CA GLU A 158 -8.28 2.43 36.78
C GLU A 158 -9.24 1.26 36.48
N ARG A 159 -10.44 1.27 37.04
CA ARG A 159 -11.47 0.27 36.71
C ARG A 159 -11.95 0.38 35.26
N ARG A 160 -12.13 1.59 34.74
CA ARG A 160 -12.47 1.82 33.32
C ARG A 160 -11.32 1.41 32.40
N ASP A 161 -10.08 1.66 32.80
CA ASP A 161 -8.90 1.29 32.02
C ASP A 161 -8.79 -0.23 31.87
N LEU A 162 -9.05 -0.99 32.95
CA LEU A 162 -9.11 -2.45 32.90
C LEU A 162 -10.25 -2.99 32.02
N GLN A 163 -11.44 -2.38 32.07
CA GLN A 163 -12.53 -2.73 31.14
C GLN A 163 -12.16 -2.43 29.68
N THR A 164 -11.47 -1.32 29.45
CA THR A 164 -10.98 -0.93 28.11
C THR A 164 -9.94 -1.93 27.61
N ALA A 165 -9.02 -2.35 28.47
CA ALA A 165 -8.02 -3.36 28.14
C ALA A 165 -8.65 -4.73 27.87
N LEU A 166 -9.63 -5.17 28.68
CA LEU A 166 -10.39 -6.40 28.43
C LEU A 166 -11.19 -6.33 27.11
N GLN A 167 -11.73 -5.16 26.77
CA GLN A 167 -12.44 -4.95 25.51
C GLN A 167 -11.48 -5.00 24.31
N ALA A 168 -10.33 -4.33 24.42
CA ALA A 168 -9.29 -4.37 23.39
C ALA A 168 -8.74 -5.79 23.19
N ALA A 169 -8.64 -6.58 24.26
CA ALA A 169 -8.26 -7.99 24.21
C ALA A 169 -9.40 -8.92 23.71
N GLY A 170 -10.60 -8.39 23.44
CA GLY A 170 -11.72 -9.15 22.88
C GLY A 170 -12.58 -9.91 23.90
N PHE A 171 -12.35 -9.73 25.20
CA PHE A 171 -13.08 -10.44 26.26
C PHE A 171 -14.29 -9.65 26.80
N TYR A 172 -14.39 -8.34 26.54
CA TYR A 172 -15.46 -7.49 27.07
C TYR A 172 -16.17 -6.71 25.95
N SER A 173 -17.47 -6.94 25.78
CA SER A 173 -18.29 -6.34 24.70
C SER A 173 -19.30 -5.30 25.17
N SER A 174 -19.36 -5.02 26.48
CA SER A 174 -20.33 -4.08 27.07
C SER A 174 -19.75 -2.67 27.24
N THR A 175 -20.57 -1.72 27.71
CA THR A 175 -20.17 -0.33 27.97
C THR A 175 -19.10 -0.24 29.05
N ILE A 176 -18.15 0.69 28.88
CA ILE A 176 -17.12 1.00 29.86
C ILE A 176 -17.70 1.97 30.89
N ASP A 177 -18.02 1.48 32.08
CA ASP A 177 -18.67 2.21 33.16
C ASP A 177 -17.86 2.23 34.47
N GLY A 178 -16.78 1.45 34.54
CA GLY A 178 -15.95 1.28 35.73
C GLY A 178 -16.63 0.46 36.83
N ALA A 179 -17.75 -0.21 36.54
CA ALA A 179 -18.49 -1.07 37.45
C ALA A 179 -18.20 -2.55 37.15
N PHE A 180 -17.63 -3.27 38.12
CA PHE A 180 -17.30 -4.69 37.94
C PHE A 180 -18.49 -5.60 38.29
N GLY A 181 -19.53 -5.49 37.45
CA GLY A 181 -20.71 -6.35 37.49
C GLY A 181 -20.46 -7.74 36.89
N GLN A 182 -21.53 -8.55 36.80
CA GLN A 182 -21.45 -9.94 36.32
C GLN A 182 -20.75 -10.07 34.95
N GLY A 183 -21.02 -9.13 34.03
CA GLY A 183 -20.39 -9.09 32.70
C GLY A 183 -18.87 -8.96 32.78
N THR A 184 -18.36 -7.95 33.52
CA THR A 184 -16.92 -7.75 33.66
C THR A 184 -16.24 -8.91 34.40
N ARG A 185 -16.90 -9.50 35.43
CA ARG A 185 -16.39 -10.69 36.14
C ARG A 185 -16.20 -11.88 35.22
N ARG A 186 -17.17 -12.11 34.34
CA ARG A 186 -17.11 -13.17 33.32
C ARG A 186 -15.95 -12.90 32.37
N SER A 187 -15.81 -11.69 31.85
CA SER A 187 -14.70 -11.30 30.97
C SER A 187 -13.33 -11.47 31.62
N MET A 188 -13.18 -11.10 32.90
CA MET A 188 -11.96 -11.35 33.66
C MET A 188 -11.65 -12.84 33.81
N SER A 189 -12.67 -13.67 34.09
CA SER A 189 -12.54 -15.13 34.20
C SER A 189 -12.16 -15.77 32.85
N GLU A 190 -12.73 -15.29 31.75
CA GLU A 190 -12.40 -15.73 30.39
C GLU A 190 -10.98 -15.32 29.99
N TRP A 191 -10.57 -14.08 30.29
CA TRP A 191 -9.21 -13.60 30.08
C TRP A 191 -8.18 -14.37 30.94
N GLN A 192 -8.51 -14.65 32.21
CA GLN A 192 -7.69 -15.47 33.10
C GLN A 192 -7.47 -16.86 32.51
N ARG A 193 -8.56 -17.53 32.09
CA ARG A 193 -8.50 -18.85 31.47
C ARG A 193 -7.67 -18.84 30.18
N PHE A 194 -7.81 -17.80 29.36
CA PHE A 194 -7.03 -17.63 28.14
C PHE A 194 -5.51 -17.50 28.42
N ASN A 195 -5.14 -16.80 29.49
CA ASN A 195 -3.74 -16.62 29.89
C ASN A 195 -3.20 -17.74 30.81
N GLY A 196 -3.94 -18.85 30.97
CA GLY A 196 -3.49 -19.99 31.78
C GLY A 196 -3.59 -19.78 33.30
N PHE A 197 -4.32 -18.77 33.76
CA PHE A 197 -4.58 -18.50 35.17
C PHE A 197 -5.84 -19.22 35.67
N GLU A 198 -5.96 -19.40 36.99
CA GLU A 198 -7.21 -19.83 37.61
C GLU A 198 -8.31 -18.78 37.34
N ALA A 199 -9.47 -19.25 36.88
CA ALA A 199 -10.55 -18.42 36.35
C ALA A 199 -11.44 -17.81 37.46
N THR A 200 -10.83 -17.11 38.42
CA THR A 200 -11.49 -16.59 39.64
C THR A 200 -12.48 -15.46 39.40
N GLY A 201 -12.42 -14.80 38.23
CA GLY A 201 -13.22 -13.62 37.87
C GLY A 201 -12.81 -12.34 38.62
N VAL A 202 -11.69 -12.38 39.32
CA VAL A 202 -11.09 -11.25 40.04
C VAL A 202 -9.61 -11.22 39.68
N LEU A 203 -9.16 -10.18 38.97
CA LEU A 203 -7.76 -10.06 38.56
C LEU A 203 -6.89 -9.75 39.77
N THR A 204 -5.80 -10.50 39.97
CA THR A 204 -4.75 -10.17 40.96
C THR A 204 -3.97 -8.92 40.54
N SER A 205 -3.15 -8.38 41.44
CA SER A 205 -2.27 -7.25 41.12
C SER A 205 -1.34 -7.54 39.94
N LEU A 206 -0.72 -8.73 39.89
CA LEU A 206 0.09 -9.15 38.75
C LEU A 206 -0.74 -9.24 37.48
N GLN A 207 -1.92 -9.85 37.53
CA GLN A 207 -2.78 -10.03 36.36
C GLN A 207 -3.29 -8.69 35.80
N ARG A 208 -3.66 -7.74 36.67
CA ARG A 208 -4.01 -6.38 36.23
C ARG A 208 -2.82 -5.71 35.54
N LYS A 209 -1.62 -5.86 36.10
CA LYS A 209 -0.39 -5.35 35.48
C LYS A 209 -0.13 -6.00 34.12
N THR A 210 -0.20 -7.33 34.00
CA THR A 210 -0.01 -8.05 32.73
C THR A 210 -1.00 -7.61 31.68
N LEU A 211 -2.30 -7.55 32.02
CA LEU A 211 -3.33 -7.05 31.11
C LEU A 211 -3.04 -5.63 30.61
N MET A 212 -2.58 -4.76 31.51
CA MET A 212 -2.24 -3.37 31.16
C MET A 212 -0.93 -3.27 30.37
N ASP A 213 0.07 -4.09 30.68
CA ASP A 213 1.33 -4.16 29.94
C ASP A 213 1.07 -4.63 28.51
N ASP A 214 0.25 -5.68 28.30
CA ASP A 214 -0.16 -6.16 26.98
C ASP A 214 -0.97 -5.11 26.21
N TYR A 215 -1.89 -4.43 26.90
CA TYR A 215 -2.69 -3.35 26.34
C TYR A 215 -1.85 -2.13 25.89
N ASN A 216 -0.77 -1.85 26.62
CA ASN A 216 0.13 -0.73 26.36
C ASN A 216 1.32 -1.10 25.47
N ALA A 217 1.63 -2.40 25.28
CA ALA A 217 2.77 -2.87 24.50
C ALA A 217 2.87 -2.24 23.10
N PRO A 218 1.78 -2.06 22.33
CA PRO A 218 1.83 -1.34 21.05
C PRO A 218 2.39 0.09 21.17
N LEU A 219 1.98 0.83 22.20
CA LEU A 219 2.40 2.21 22.45
C LEU A 219 3.84 2.27 22.98
N ILE A 220 4.18 1.36 23.90
CA ILE A 220 5.55 1.25 24.44
C ILE A 220 6.54 0.92 23.31
N SER A 221 6.17 0.02 22.39
CA SER A 221 7.05 -0.42 21.30
C SER A 221 7.46 0.70 20.33
N VAL A 222 6.68 1.78 20.25
CA VAL A 222 6.93 2.92 19.36
C VAL A 222 7.45 4.14 20.12
N GLY A 223 7.78 3.99 21.41
CA GLY A 223 8.23 5.07 22.27
C GLY A 223 7.21 6.20 22.37
N MET A 224 5.92 5.85 22.54
CA MET A 224 4.85 6.83 22.63
C MET A 224 5.10 7.81 23.79
N GLY A 225 5.08 9.11 23.53
CA GLY A 225 5.36 10.13 24.53
C GLY A 225 4.74 11.47 24.20
N ARG A 226 4.50 12.28 25.24
CA ARG A 226 3.95 13.63 25.11
C ARG A 226 4.92 14.51 24.33
N TYR A 227 4.43 15.18 23.30
CA TYR A 227 5.16 16.14 22.50
C TYR A 227 4.42 17.48 22.49
N ALA A 228 5.15 18.56 22.75
CA ALA A 228 4.64 19.91 22.71
C ALA A 228 5.44 20.71 21.68
N ASP A 229 4.75 21.22 20.68
CA ASP A 229 5.32 22.07 19.64
C ASP A 229 4.88 23.53 19.90
N PRO A 230 5.74 24.37 20.50
CA PRO A 230 5.39 25.75 20.77
C PRO A 230 5.32 26.60 19.49
N GLN A 231 5.98 26.20 18.40
CA GLN A 231 5.92 26.93 17.13
C GLN A 231 4.63 26.61 16.39
N ALA A 232 4.29 25.32 16.27
CA ALA A 232 3.03 24.91 15.67
C ALA A 232 1.83 25.17 16.60
N GLY A 233 2.03 25.41 17.90
CA GLY A 233 0.95 25.60 18.87
C GLY A 233 0.09 24.36 19.05
N ILE A 234 0.72 23.19 19.06
CA ILE A 234 0.06 21.87 19.14
C ILE A 234 0.74 21.05 20.22
N GLU A 235 -0.07 20.35 21.02
CA GLU A 235 0.42 19.33 21.94
C GLU A 235 -0.32 18.03 21.70
N LEU A 236 0.40 16.93 21.57
CA LEU A 236 -0.17 15.59 21.42
C LEU A 236 0.85 14.54 21.82
N ASP A 237 0.41 13.32 22.07
CA ASP A 237 1.32 12.19 22.19
C ASP A 237 1.77 11.80 20.77
N LEU A 238 3.07 11.58 20.57
CA LEU A 238 3.65 11.08 19.32
C LEU A 238 4.46 9.79 19.54
N PRO A 239 4.61 8.93 18.51
CA PRO A 239 5.46 7.74 18.57
C PRO A 239 6.95 8.14 18.43
N LEU A 240 7.50 8.78 19.47
CA LEU A 240 8.85 9.40 19.44
C LEU A 240 10.01 8.41 19.30
N GLY A 241 9.76 7.11 19.44
CA GLY A 241 10.73 6.07 19.09
C GLY A 241 10.75 5.73 17.59
N ALA A 242 9.71 6.11 16.85
CA ALA A 242 9.55 5.83 15.43
C ALA A 242 9.64 7.07 14.52
N VAL A 243 9.39 8.26 15.06
CA VAL A 243 9.45 9.53 14.32
C VAL A 243 10.18 10.62 15.11
N ALA A 244 10.88 11.52 14.41
CA ALA A 244 11.49 12.71 15.01
C ALA A 244 11.24 13.94 14.13
N LEU A 245 11.11 15.11 14.77
CA LEU A 245 11.00 16.39 14.07
C LEU A 245 12.24 16.59 13.19
N ASP A 246 12.02 16.82 11.91
CA ASP A 246 13.04 17.05 10.91
C ASP A 246 13.16 18.55 10.61
N ARG A 247 12.05 19.18 10.21
CA ARG A 247 12.03 20.59 9.84
C ARG A 247 10.64 21.21 9.93
N TYR A 248 10.60 22.54 9.88
CA TYR A 248 9.39 23.31 9.67
C TYR A 248 9.37 23.84 8.24
N GLU A 249 8.26 23.58 7.55
CA GLU A 249 8.00 24.12 6.22
C GLU A 249 6.50 24.40 6.13
N ALA A 250 6.13 25.65 6.34
CA ALA A 250 4.73 26.02 6.55
C ALA A 250 3.83 25.54 5.40
N PRO A 251 2.65 24.96 5.68
CA PRO A 251 1.95 24.94 6.97
C PRO A 251 2.27 23.70 7.85
N PHE A 252 3.38 23.00 7.60
CA PHE A 252 3.68 21.71 8.22
C PHE A 252 4.91 21.75 9.14
N ALA A 253 4.83 21.05 10.26
CA ALA A 253 6.00 20.52 10.96
C ALA A 253 6.20 19.07 10.54
N HIS A 254 7.37 18.76 9.97
CA HIS A 254 7.65 17.45 9.38
C HIS A 254 8.35 16.53 10.36
N PHE A 255 7.84 15.32 10.52
CA PHE A 255 8.47 14.26 11.30
C PHE A 255 8.87 13.11 10.39
N GLN A 256 10.17 12.80 10.36
CA GLN A 256 10.73 11.73 9.54
C GLN A 256 10.87 10.42 10.33
N PRO A 257 10.93 9.27 9.65
CA PRO A 257 11.13 7.99 10.32
C PRO A 257 12.50 7.92 10.99
N THR A 258 12.54 7.36 12.19
CA THR A 258 13.77 7.05 12.94
C THR A 258 14.00 5.55 13.12
N SER A 259 13.13 4.72 12.54
CA SER A 259 13.16 3.26 12.65
C SER A 259 12.71 2.59 11.35
N ASP A 260 12.96 1.28 11.24
CA ASP A 260 12.56 0.46 10.09
C ASP A 260 11.04 0.34 9.90
N LEU A 261 10.25 0.83 10.85
CA LEU A 261 8.80 0.95 10.73
C LEU A 261 8.40 1.95 9.62
N ASN A 262 9.30 2.85 9.21
CA ASN A 262 9.03 3.86 8.18
C ASN A 262 7.77 4.71 8.44
N ALA A 263 7.40 4.88 9.72
CA ALA A 263 6.30 5.76 10.12
C ALA A 263 6.69 7.22 9.91
N GLN A 264 5.71 8.06 9.57
CA GLN A 264 5.91 9.51 9.43
C GLN A 264 4.76 10.24 10.11
N ALA A 265 5.00 11.50 10.49
CA ALA A 265 3.94 12.37 10.99
C ALA A 265 4.10 13.79 10.45
N LEU A 266 2.98 14.50 10.36
CA LEU A 266 2.95 15.94 10.08
C LEU A 266 2.09 16.61 11.14
N LEU A 267 2.52 17.76 11.64
CA LEU A 267 1.62 18.69 12.34
C LEU A 267 1.21 19.78 11.38
N ILE A 268 -0.07 20.14 11.39
CA ILE A 268 -0.64 21.14 10.49
C ILE A 268 -0.98 22.37 11.32
N SER A 269 -0.37 23.51 10.98
CA SER A 269 -0.58 24.76 11.70
C SER A 269 -0.48 25.95 10.75
N GLN A 270 -1.60 26.65 10.57
CA GLN A 270 -1.64 27.90 9.81
C GLN A 270 -2.82 28.77 10.24
N GLU A 271 -2.75 30.05 9.95
CA GLU A 271 -3.92 30.92 9.95
C GLU A 271 -4.79 30.64 8.73
N GLY A 272 -6.09 30.87 8.82
CA GLY A 272 -6.94 30.67 7.66
C GLY A 272 -8.43 30.82 7.89
N THR A 273 -9.15 30.63 6.79
CA THR A 273 -10.62 30.67 6.73
C THR A 273 -11.17 29.31 6.30
N ALA A 274 -12.49 29.20 6.20
CA ALA A 274 -13.12 28.02 5.62
C ALA A 274 -12.70 27.76 4.16
N ALA A 275 -12.28 28.80 3.43
CA ALA A 275 -11.70 28.65 2.09
C ALA A 275 -10.29 28.07 2.16
N THR A 276 -9.45 28.56 3.09
CA THR A 276 -8.10 28.02 3.34
C THR A 276 -8.16 26.54 3.75
N LEU A 277 -9.11 26.17 4.61
CA LEU A 277 -9.32 24.77 5.01
C LEU A 277 -9.69 23.86 3.82
N ARG A 278 -10.56 24.35 2.94
CA ARG A 278 -10.93 23.65 1.71
C ARG A 278 -9.75 23.50 0.76
N ALA A 279 -8.96 24.55 0.57
CA ALA A 279 -7.75 24.48 -0.24
C ALA A 279 -6.75 23.47 0.33
N LEU A 280 -6.54 23.47 1.66
CA LEU A 280 -5.70 22.47 2.32
C LEU A 280 -6.24 21.05 2.10
N TYR A 281 -7.55 20.83 2.22
CA TYR A 281 -8.16 19.53 1.95
C TYR A 281 -7.88 19.02 0.53
N GLU A 282 -7.94 19.89 -0.49
CA GLU A 282 -7.57 19.51 -1.86
C GLU A 282 -6.07 19.24 -2.02
N VAL A 283 -5.21 20.09 -1.43
CA VAL A 283 -3.75 19.89 -1.43
C VAL A 283 -3.39 18.55 -0.80
N MET A 284 -3.94 18.23 0.38
CA MET A 284 -3.63 16.99 1.09
C MET A 284 -3.94 15.74 0.26
N GLN A 285 -4.98 15.76 -0.58
CA GLN A 285 -5.35 14.63 -1.43
C GLN A 285 -4.43 14.43 -2.65
N SER A 286 -3.72 15.47 -3.08
CA SER A 286 -2.77 15.40 -4.18
C SER A 286 -1.40 14.85 -3.77
N LEU A 287 -1.11 14.81 -2.46
CA LEU A 287 0.17 14.35 -1.92
C LEU A 287 0.33 12.84 -2.04
N GLU A 288 1.56 12.40 -2.32
CA GLU A 288 1.88 10.96 -2.43
C GLU A 288 1.69 10.21 -1.12
N ILE A 289 2.01 10.86 0.01
CA ILE A 289 1.84 10.31 1.36
C ILE A 289 0.38 10.03 1.75
N ILE A 290 -0.59 10.49 0.95
CA ILE A 290 -2.03 10.26 1.15
C ILE A 290 -2.57 9.42 0.00
N PRO A 291 -2.61 8.07 0.15
CA PRO A 291 -3.12 7.19 -0.89
C PRO A 291 -4.59 7.45 -1.26
N LEU A 292 -4.97 7.06 -2.48
CA LEU A 292 -6.27 7.41 -3.08
C LEU A 292 -7.47 6.66 -2.51
N GLN A 293 -7.30 5.47 -1.94
CA GLN A 293 -8.43 4.69 -1.40
C GLN A 293 -8.71 5.10 0.04
N GLY A 294 -9.95 4.92 0.51
CA GLY A 294 -10.35 5.18 1.89
C GLY A 294 -11.25 6.41 2.08
N GLU A 295 -11.76 6.54 3.31
CA GLU A 295 -12.79 7.51 3.66
C GLU A 295 -12.28 8.95 3.64
N ARG A 296 -13.08 9.86 3.08
CA ARG A 296 -12.78 11.28 2.96
C ARG A 296 -14.00 12.08 3.36
N THR A 297 -13.87 12.91 4.38
CA THR A 297 -14.98 13.76 4.84
C THR A 297 -14.51 15.18 5.02
N LEU A 298 -15.28 16.12 4.46
CA LEU A 298 -15.16 17.54 4.70
C LEU A 298 -16.47 18.02 5.33
N ARG A 299 -16.40 18.56 6.54
CA ARG A 299 -17.55 19.01 7.34
C ARG A 299 -17.32 20.45 7.78
N GLY A 300 -17.87 21.42 7.06
CA GLY A 300 -17.94 22.83 7.45
C GLY A 300 -16.59 23.47 7.84
N ASN A 301 -16.16 23.24 9.07
CA ASN A 301 -14.91 23.71 9.67
C ASN A 301 -13.89 22.59 9.98
N SER A 302 -14.05 21.37 9.50
CA SER A 302 -13.06 20.29 9.71
C SER A 302 -13.06 19.29 8.56
N PHE A 303 -11.98 18.54 8.43
CA PHE A 303 -11.93 17.39 7.53
C PHE A 303 -11.16 16.23 8.13
N THR A 304 -11.45 15.04 7.62
CA THR A 304 -10.67 13.81 7.86
C THR A 304 -10.41 13.12 6.54
N ILE A 305 -9.20 12.61 6.35
CA ILE A 305 -8.82 11.78 5.21
C ILE A 305 -8.16 10.52 5.76
N GLU A 306 -8.65 9.34 5.39
CA GLU A 306 -7.96 8.08 5.56
C GLU A 306 -7.57 7.56 4.18
N GLY A 307 -6.26 7.48 3.93
CA GLY A 307 -5.70 6.99 2.67
C GLY A 307 -5.13 5.58 2.85
N ARG A 308 -5.47 4.63 1.96
CA ARG A 308 -4.89 3.28 1.88
C ARG A 308 -4.38 2.99 0.46
N GLY A 309 -3.23 2.34 0.36
CA GLY A 309 -2.56 1.99 -0.89
C GLY A 309 -1.05 2.19 -0.82
N ASN A 310 -0.33 1.68 -1.82
CA ASN A 310 1.13 1.80 -1.96
C ASN A 310 1.91 1.32 -0.72
N GLY A 311 1.38 0.34 0.02
CA GLY A 311 2.02 -0.23 1.21
C GLY A 311 1.88 0.62 2.48
N ILE A 312 1.13 1.74 2.43
CA ILE A 312 0.93 2.65 3.56
C ILE A 312 -0.55 2.94 3.84
N VAL A 313 -0.85 3.21 5.10
CA VAL A 313 -2.10 3.82 5.57
C VAL A 313 -1.78 5.18 6.13
N SER A 314 -2.46 6.21 5.64
CA SER A 314 -2.40 7.57 6.18
C SER A 314 -3.71 7.93 6.85
N PHE A 315 -3.63 8.72 7.92
CA PHE A 315 -4.76 9.38 8.52
C PHE A 315 -4.43 10.85 8.72
N THR A 316 -5.27 11.74 8.19
CA THR A 316 -5.18 13.18 8.40
C THR A 316 -6.46 13.68 9.06
N GLN A 317 -6.32 14.55 10.06
CA GLN A 317 -7.41 15.38 10.55
C GLN A 317 -6.97 16.84 10.63
N ALA A 318 -7.85 17.77 10.28
CA ALA A 318 -7.64 19.19 10.51
C ALA A 318 -8.96 19.91 10.81
N ALA A 319 -8.91 20.93 11.66
CA ALA A 319 -10.05 21.75 12.01
C ALA A 319 -9.70 23.24 12.04
N LEU A 320 -10.63 24.05 11.56
CA LEU A 320 -10.65 25.50 11.67
C LEU A 320 -11.37 25.91 12.96
N LYS A 321 -10.65 26.63 13.82
CA LYS A 321 -11.18 27.24 15.04
C LYS A 321 -10.49 28.59 15.25
N ASP A 322 -11.27 29.64 15.52
CA ASP A 322 -10.77 30.98 15.84
C ASP A 322 -9.76 31.53 14.81
N GLY A 323 -10.03 31.33 13.51
CA GLY A 323 -9.16 31.78 12.42
C GLY A 323 -7.89 30.95 12.21
N ARG A 324 -7.77 29.79 12.86
CA ARG A 324 -6.57 28.93 12.83
C ARG A 324 -6.95 27.52 12.42
N ILE A 325 -6.15 26.94 11.53
CA ILE A 325 -6.27 25.55 11.09
C ILE A 325 -5.22 24.74 11.83
N LYS A 326 -5.68 23.76 12.60
CA LYS A 326 -4.85 22.84 13.39
C LYS A 326 -5.16 21.41 13.04
N GLY A 327 -4.14 20.58 12.95
CA GLY A 327 -4.33 19.18 12.59
C GLY A 327 -3.05 18.37 12.68
N PHE A 328 -3.16 17.10 12.29
CA PHE A 328 -2.01 16.24 12.12
C PHE A 328 -2.27 15.20 11.02
N THR A 329 -1.19 14.63 10.51
CA THR A 329 -1.19 13.42 9.68
C THR A 329 -0.32 12.36 10.34
N LEU A 330 -0.78 11.10 10.33
CA LEU A 330 0.00 9.91 10.68
C LEU A 330 0.08 9.02 9.44
N VAL A 331 1.29 8.65 9.03
CA VAL A 331 1.54 7.67 7.96
C VAL A 331 2.16 6.42 8.57
N TRP A 332 1.65 5.26 8.19
CA TRP A 332 2.00 3.97 8.78
C TRP A 332 2.05 2.85 7.74
N PRO A 333 2.80 1.75 7.95
CA PRO A 333 2.72 0.57 7.08
C PRO A 333 1.35 -0.14 7.10
N GLU A 334 0.89 -0.64 5.96
CA GLU A 334 -0.38 -1.38 5.83
C GLU A 334 -0.42 -2.71 6.61
N ASN A 335 0.73 -3.34 6.83
CA ASN A 335 0.84 -4.65 7.46
C ASN A 335 0.88 -4.60 9.01
N ASP A 336 0.66 -3.43 9.63
CA ASP A 336 0.77 -3.22 11.09
C ASP A 336 -0.44 -2.46 11.68
N GLU A 337 -1.64 -2.75 11.15
CA GLU A 337 -2.88 -2.03 11.47
C GLU A 337 -3.25 -2.03 12.96
N ALA A 338 -3.02 -3.13 13.68
CA ALA A 338 -3.36 -3.24 15.09
C ALA A 338 -2.57 -2.21 15.94
N ARG A 339 -1.27 -2.04 15.64
CA ARG A 339 -0.44 -1.04 16.31
C ARG A 339 -0.82 0.37 15.86
N ARG A 340 -1.02 0.59 14.55
CA ARG A 340 -1.48 1.86 13.99
C ARG A 340 -2.73 2.37 14.68
N ALA A 341 -3.75 1.52 14.82
CA ALA A 341 -5.02 1.89 15.42
C ALA A 341 -4.86 2.38 16.87
N ARG A 342 -3.95 1.76 17.62
CA ARG A 342 -3.63 2.14 19.01
C ARG A 342 -2.90 3.47 19.08
N VAL A 343 -1.86 3.64 18.25
CA VAL A 343 -1.09 4.90 18.14
C VAL A 343 -1.99 6.05 17.72
N LEU A 344 -2.80 5.85 16.68
CA LEU A 344 -3.74 6.85 16.19
C LEU A 344 -4.79 7.22 17.25
N ALA A 345 -5.33 6.24 17.99
CA ALA A 345 -6.26 6.53 19.08
C ALA A 345 -5.62 7.38 20.18
N ALA A 346 -4.36 7.09 20.57
CA ALA A 346 -3.62 7.88 21.55
C ALA A 346 -3.34 9.31 21.06
N MET A 347 -2.91 9.48 19.80
CA MET A 347 -2.71 10.79 19.17
C MET A 347 -4.00 11.61 19.17
N ARG A 348 -5.14 11.01 18.77
CA ARG A 348 -6.44 11.71 18.73
C ARG A 348 -6.93 12.11 20.11
N ALA A 349 -6.76 11.25 21.11
CA ALA A 349 -7.21 11.51 22.49
C ALA A 349 -6.38 12.60 23.19
N SER A 350 -5.10 12.72 22.84
CA SER A 350 -4.15 13.65 23.47
C SER A 350 -4.01 14.99 22.74
N PHE A 351 -4.58 15.12 21.53
CA PHE A 351 -4.46 16.31 20.68
C PHE A 351 -5.11 17.55 21.32
N ALA A 352 -4.28 18.55 21.58
CA ALA A 352 -4.63 19.85 22.13
C ALA A 352 -3.92 20.97 21.34
N THR A 353 -4.48 22.17 21.39
CA THR A 353 -4.00 23.32 20.61
C THR A 353 -3.86 24.55 21.48
N THR A 354 -2.88 25.40 21.20
CA THR A 354 -2.70 26.74 21.79
C THR A 354 -2.98 27.83 20.74
N ASP A 355 -2.83 29.10 21.14
CA ASP A 355 -3.00 30.25 20.23
C ASP A 355 -1.80 30.48 19.30
N ALA A 356 -0.65 29.86 19.56
CA ALA A 356 0.53 29.97 18.70
C ALA A 356 0.25 29.36 17.33
N VAL A 357 0.81 29.91 16.26
CA VAL A 357 0.68 29.43 14.88
C VAL A 357 2.07 29.40 14.25
N LEU A 358 2.32 28.37 13.43
CA LEU A 358 3.58 28.24 12.73
C LEU A 358 3.76 29.44 11.79
N ASP A 359 4.95 30.05 11.81
CA ASP A 359 5.28 31.16 10.93
C ASP A 359 5.13 30.74 9.46
N ALA A 360 4.37 31.52 8.67
CA ALA A 360 4.19 31.27 7.26
C ALA A 360 5.50 31.34 6.45
N GLY A 361 6.53 32.02 6.99
CA GLY A 361 7.89 32.04 6.42
C GLY A 361 8.78 30.87 6.86
N ALA A 362 8.31 29.95 7.72
CA ALA A 362 9.10 28.80 8.13
C ALA A 362 9.39 27.91 6.92
N GLY A 363 10.68 27.65 6.68
CA GLY A 363 11.14 26.90 5.50
C GLY A 363 11.29 27.75 4.23
N ALA A 364 11.29 29.08 4.31
CA ALA A 364 11.48 29.96 3.15
C ALA A 364 12.84 29.77 2.42
N ASP A 365 13.85 29.23 3.11
CA ASP A 365 15.16 28.90 2.55
C ASP A 365 15.20 27.47 1.93
N ALA A 366 14.10 26.73 1.96
CA ALA A 366 14.01 25.40 1.36
C ALA A 366 14.17 25.47 -0.17
N GLU A 367 14.77 24.42 -0.74
CA GLU A 367 14.99 24.33 -2.17
C GLU A 367 13.64 24.32 -2.91
N GLN A 368 13.36 25.39 -3.66
CA GLN A 368 12.13 25.51 -4.43
C GLN A 368 12.13 24.50 -5.57
N ARG A 369 11.30 23.47 -5.45
CA ARG A 369 11.05 22.55 -6.56
C ARG A 369 9.59 22.58 -6.98
N ILE A 370 9.37 22.53 -8.29
CA ILE A 370 8.04 22.58 -8.92
C ILE A 370 7.15 21.42 -8.46
N ASP A 371 7.75 20.30 -8.04
CA ASP A 371 7.07 19.07 -7.62
C ASP A 371 6.77 18.96 -6.12
N LEU A 372 7.08 20.00 -5.34
CA LEU A 372 6.86 20.04 -3.90
C LEU A 372 5.78 21.05 -3.54
N VAL A 373 4.92 20.69 -2.59
CA VAL A 373 4.05 21.62 -1.88
C VAL A 373 4.43 21.57 -0.42
N SER A 374 5.09 22.62 0.06
CA SER A 374 5.59 22.71 1.44
C SER A 374 6.37 21.45 1.85
N GLY A 375 7.35 21.06 1.04
CA GLY A 375 8.26 19.96 1.34
C GLY A 375 7.69 18.57 1.11
N LEU A 376 6.42 18.46 0.68
CA LEU A 376 5.74 17.20 0.39
C LEU A 376 5.65 16.98 -1.11
N GLN A 377 5.94 15.76 -1.53
CA GLN A 377 5.85 15.36 -2.94
C GLN A 377 4.40 15.29 -3.38
N ILE A 378 4.08 16.01 -4.46
CA ILE A 378 2.83 15.82 -5.17
C ILE A 378 2.91 14.50 -5.93
N ARG A 379 1.82 13.73 -5.92
CA ARG A 379 1.70 12.54 -6.77
C ARG A 379 1.94 12.93 -8.23
N LYS A 380 2.84 12.21 -8.89
CA LYS A 380 3.09 12.36 -10.32
C LYS A 380 2.45 11.20 -11.08
N PRO A 381 1.98 11.43 -12.32
CA PRO A 381 1.60 10.33 -13.19
C PRO A 381 2.81 9.44 -13.46
N ARG A 382 2.59 8.13 -13.57
CA ARG A 382 3.62 7.18 -14.01
C ARG A 382 4.05 7.48 -15.44
N LEU A 383 3.09 7.92 -16.26
CA LEU A 383 3.28 8.17 -17.68
C LEU A 383 2.35 9.29 -18.14
N SER A 384 2.89 10.19 -18.95
CA SER A 384 2.14 11.26 -19.60
C SER A 384 2.34 11.18 -21.10
N ARG A 385 1.23 11.23 -21.84
CA ARG A 385 1.20 11.17 -23.31
C ARG A 385 0.19 12.13 -23.88
N SER A 386 0.23 12.27 -25.19
CA SER A 386 -0.78 13.01 -25.92
C SER A 386 -1.94 12.10 -26.29
N GLY A 387 -3.09 12.70 -26.51
CA GLY A 387 -4.22 12.11 -27.20
C GLY A 387 -4.96 13.20 -27.95
N PHE A 388 -6.02 12.85 -28.65
CA PHE A 388 -6.90 13.83 -29.26
C PHE A 388 -8.34 13.37 -29.34
N PHE A 389 -9.25 14.34 -29.34
CA PHE A 389 -10.67 14.07 -29.45
C PHE A 389 -11.03 13.56 -30.85
N ALA A 390 -11.59 12.35 -30.90
CA ALA A 390 -12.07 11.71 -32.12
C ALA A 390 -13.53 12.06 -32.46
N ASP A 391 -14.31 12.50 -31.47
CA ASP A 391 -15.70 12.90 -31.65
C ASP A 391 -16.14 14.00 -30.67
N ALA A 392 -17.34 14.55 -30.91
CA ALA A 392 -17.93 15.62 -30.12
C ALA A 392 -18.48 15.19 -28.75
N ASN A 393 -18.47 13.89 -28.44
CA ASN A 393 -18.83 13.37 -27.12
C ASN A 393 -17.61 13.25 -26.19
N GLY A 394 -16.41 13.52 -26.72
CA GLY A 394 -15.16 13.47 -25.98
C GLY A 394 -14.47 12.12 -26.03
N THR A 395 -14.72 11.25 -27.00
CA THR A 395 -13.88 10.06 -27.24
C THR A 395 -12.45 10.50 -27.54
N ILE A 396 -11.45 9.82 -26.97
CA ILE A 396 -10.03 10.13 -27.17
C ILE A 396 -9.32 8.97 -27.85
N LEU A 397 -8.52 9.27 -28.87
CA LEU A 397 -7.48 8.37 -29.39
C LEU A 397 -6.15 8.72 -28.74
N THR A 398 -5.40 7.70 -28.33
CA THR A 398 -4.08 7.84 -27.70
C THR A 398 -3.29 6.53 -27.87
N VAL A 399 -2.08 6.46 -27.32
CA VAL A 399 -1.23 5.27 -27.37
C VAL A 399 -1.67 4.21 -26.35
N ALA A 400 -1.45 2.93 -26.64
CA ALA A 400 -1.86 1.84 -25.75
C ALA A 400 -1.11 1.83 -24.41
N GLU A 401 0.12 2.35 -24.34
CA GLU A 401 0.92 2.34 -23.12
C GLU A 401 0.33 3.17 -21.96
N VAL A 402 -0.56 4.15 -22.23
CA VAL A 402 -1.32 4.86 -21.17
C VAL A 402 -2.52 4.07 -20.68
N ALA A 403 -2.91 3.01 -21.37
CA ALA A 403 -3.97 2.09 -20.97
C ALA A 403 -3.41 0.79 -20.34
N ASP A 404 -2.09 0.58 -20.41
CA ASP A 404 -1.44 -0.62 -19.88
C ASP A 404 -1.06 -0.44 -18.40
N SER A 405 -1.61 -1.30 -17.54
CA SER A 405 -1.27 -1.39 -16.10
C SER A 405 -1.44 -0.09 -15.30
N CYS A 406 -2.33 0.80 -15.76
CA CYS A 406 -2.70 2.02 -15.04
C CYS A 406 -3.89 1.75 -14.13
N THR A 407 -3.82 2.17 -12.87
CA THR A 407 -4.96 2.04 -11.93
C THR A 407 -6.02 3.11 -12.20
N ARG A 408 -5.60 4.26 -12.73
CA ARG A 408 -6.45 5.39 -13.09
C ARG A 408 -5.88 6.15 -14.28
N ILE A 409 -6.75 6.63 -15.17
CA ILE A 409 -6.37 7.44 -16.34
C ILE A 409 -7.14 8.77 -16.28
N THR A 410 -6.44 9.89 -16.42
CA THR A 410 -7.06 11.22 -16.46
C THR A 410 -6.67 12.00 -17.70
N LEU A 411 -7.53 12.91 -18.13
CA LEU A 411 -7.23 13.94 -19.12
C LEU A 411 -6.87 15.25 -18.41
N ASN A 412 -5.87 15.93 -18.93
CA ASN A 412 -5.34 17.18 -18.37
C ASN A 412 -5.13 16.99 -16.86
N SER A 413 -5.76 17.80 -16.01
CA SER A 413 -5.48 17.79 -14.58
C SER A 413 -6.22 16.71 -13.77
N ASP A 414 -7.44 16.31 -14.15
CA ASP A 414 -8.31 15.55 -13.24
C ASP A 414 -9.45 14.74 -13.88
N GLN A 415 -9.79 14.97 -15.14
CA GLN A 415 -10.96 14.37 -15.78
C GLN A 415 -10.74 12.88 -16.03
N GLU A 416 -11.36 12.02 -15.23
CA GLU A 416 -11.19 10.56 -15.34
C GLU A 416 -11.87 9.97 -16.59
N VAL A 417 -11.17 9.02 -17.21
CA VAL A 417 -11.59 8.31 -18.41
C VAL A 417 -11.37 6.81 -18.27
N GLN A 418 -12.13 6.05 -19.02
CA GLN A 418 -12.07 4.59 -19.07
C GLN A 418 -11.59 4.10 -20.42
N VAL A 419 -10.90 2.97 -20.43
CA VAL A 419 -10.48 2.31 -21.67
C VAL A 419 -11.69 1.68 -22.34
N ALA A 420 -12.07 2.19 -23.52
CA ALA A 420 -13.15 1.65 -24.32
C ALA A 420 -12.67 0.53 -25.26
N TRP A 421 -11.46 0.67 -25.80
CA TRP A 421 -10.82 -0.32 -26.66
C TRP A 421 -9.30 -0.18 -26.60
N ARG A 422 -8.59 -1.28 -26.86
CA ARG A 422 -7.13 -1.30 -26.95
C ARG A 422 -6.70 -2.25 -28.06
N ASP A 423 -5.83 -1.76 -28.92
CA ASP A 423 -5.17 -2.52 -30.00
C ASP A 423 -3.68 -2.60 -29.66
N ALA A 424 -3.27 -3.74 -29.09
CA ALA A 424 -1.90 -3.95 -28.63
C ALA A 424 -0.91 -4.11 -29.79
N ASP A 425 -1.37 -4.59 -30.95
CA ASP A 425 -0.52 -4.81 -32.12
C ASP A 425 -0.09 -3.49 -32.75
N LEU A 426 -1.01 -2.52 -32.81
CA LEU A 426 -0.72 -1.18 -33.33
C LEU A 426 -0.25 -0.20 -32.25
N GLY A 427 -0.44 -0.54 -30.97
CA GLY A 427 -0.09 0.33 -29.85
C GLY A 427 -1.06 1.50 -29.67
N ILE A 428 -2.35 1.30 -29.91
CA ILE A 428 -3.40 2.35 -29.83
C ILE A 428 -4.45 2.01 -28.79
N ALA A 429 -4.96 3.02 -28.09
CA ALA A 429 -6.11 2.91 -27.22
C ALA A 429 -7.18 3.96 -27.56
N VAL A 430 -8.43 3.58 -27.28
CA VAL A 430 -9.61 4.46 -27.31
C VAL A 430 -10.07 4.65 -25.87
N LEU A 431 -10.14 5.89 -25.42
CA LEU A 431 -10.63 6.25 -24.10
C LEU A 431 -11.99 6.95 -24.19
N ARG A 432 -12.83 6.74 -23.18
CA ARG A 432 -14.12 7.43 -23.04
C ARG A 432 -14.27 8.07 -21.66
N PRO A 433 -14.76 9.31 -21.59
CA PRO A 433 -15.08 9.94 -20.31
C PRO A 433 -16.38 9.36 -19.74
N GLY A 434 -16.48 9.33 -18.41
CA GLY A 434 -17.72 8.90 -17.73
C GLY A 434 -18.91 9.86 -17.95
N ARG A 435 -18.64 11.08 -18.40
CA ARG A 435 -19.62 12.09 -18.81
C ARG A 435 -19.17 12.69 -20.14
N ALA A 436 -20.11 12.96 -21.04
CA ALA A 436 -19.80 13.55 -22.33
C ALA A 436 -19.06 14.90 -22.14
N LEU A 437 -17.96 15.05 -22.87
CA LEU A 437 -17.20 16.30 -22.91
C LEU A 437 -17.62 17.09 -24.15
N ALA A 438 -17.41 18.41 -24.13
CA ALA A 438 -17.67 19.31 -25.25
C ALA A 438 -16.34 19.91 -25.75
N PRO A 439 -15.56 19.16 -26.54
CA PRO A 439 -14.28 19.64 -27.04
C PRO A 439 -14.46 20.81 -28.02
N ILE A 440 -13.47 21.71 -28.07
CA ILE A 440 -13.51 22.89 -28.96
C ILE A 440 -13.38 22.44 -30.42
N SER A 441 -12.52 21.44 -30.67
CA SER A 441 -12.28 20.85 -31.98
C SER A 441 -12.19 19.33 -31.85
N VAL A 442 -12.49 18.62 -32.92
CA VAL A 442 -12.38 17.15 -33.03
C VAL A 442 -11.60 16.80 -34.29
N ALA A 443 -11.05 15.59 -34.34
CA ALA A 443 -10.31 15.12 -35.50
C ALA A 443 -11.21 14.95 -36.74
N GLU A 444 -10.83 15.62 -37.81
CA GLU A 444 -11.32 15.37 -39.16
C GLU A 444 -10.26 14.57 -39.93
N PHE A 445 -10.55 13.30 -40.20
CA PHE A 445 -9.62 12.37 -40.82
C PHE A 445 -9.56 12.59 -42.35
N SER A 446 -8.35 12.76 -42.87
CA SER A 446 -8.14 12.89 -44.32
C SER A 446 -8.47 11.58 -45.04
N ALA A 447 -9.23 11.67 -46.13
CA ALA A 447 -9.53 10.54 -47.00
C ALA A 447 -8.41 10.27 -48.04
N GLU A 448 -7.48 11.22 -48.21
CA GLU A 448 -6.41 11.13 -49.20
C GLU A 448 -5.14 10.52 -48.59
N GLN A 449 -4.43 9.69 -49.36
CA GLN A 449 -3.10 9.27 -48.98
C GLN A 449 -2.11 10.42 -49.17
N PRO A 450 -1.35 10.79 -48.13
CA PRO A 450 -0.44 11.90 -48.24
C PRO A 450 0.81 11.51 -49.05
N ARG A 451 1.42 12.49 -49.72
CA ARG A 451 2.59 12.25 -50.58
C ARG A 451 3.88 12.25 -49.75
N ILE A 452 4.89 11.51 -50.21
CA ILE A 452 6.24 11.59 -49.65
C ILE A 452 6.78 13.01 -49.87
N GLN A 453 7.51 13.55 -48.89
CA GLN A 453 7.98 14.93 -48.80
C GLN A 453 6.88 15.99 -48.56
N SER A 454 5.62 15.61 -48.37
CA SER A 454 4.60 16.56 -47.91
C SER A 454 4.92 17.04 -46.49
N ASP A 455 4.67 18.33 -46.24
CA ASP A 455 4.79 18.94 -44.92
C ASP A 455 3.71 18.40 -43.98
N VAL A 456 4.09 18.21 -42.72
CA VAL A 456 3.21 17.74 -41.65
C VAL A 456 3.47 18.50 -40.36
N ALA A 457 2.50 18.47 -39.46
CA ALA A 457 2.66 18.95 -38.09
C ALA A 457 2.11 17.92 -37.10
N VAL A 458 2.81 17.70 -36.00
CA VAL A 458 2.32 16.92 -34.87
C VAL A 458 1.95 17.86 -33.75
N SER A 459 0.76 17.68 -33.18
CA SER A 459 0.40 18.35 -31.93
C SER A 459 0.54 17.40 -30.76
N GLY A 460 1.29 17.78 -29.74
CA GLY A 460 1.50 16.94 -28.57
C GLY A 460 1.95 17.71 -27.34
N PHE A 461 1.91 17.08 -26.18
CA PHE A 461 2.42 17.62 -24.93
C PHE A 461 3.88 17.19 -24.75
N SER A 462 4.79 17.75 -25.54
CA SER A 462 6.22 17.38 -25.52
C SER A 462 6.87 17.44 -24.14
N TYR A 463 6.39 18.34 -23.28
CA TYR A 463 6.86 18.56 -21.91
C TYR A 463 5.85 18.11 -20.85
N GLU A 464 4.98 17.14 -21.20
CA GLU A 464 4.12 16.42 -20.27
C GLU A 464 3.22 17.31 -19.39
N GLY A 465 2.80 18.46 -19.94
CA GLY A 465 1.92 19.43 -19.27
C GLY A 465 2.62 20.65 -18.69
N ALA A 466 3.97 20.70 -18.64
CA ALA A 466 4.71 21.82 -18.05
C ALA A 466 4.44 23.19 -18.72
N LEU A 467 4.06 23.19 -20.00
CA LEU A 467 3.72 24.40 -20.76
C LEU A 467 2.22 24.79 -20.69
N GLY A 468 1.38 23.96 -20.06
CA GLY A 468 -0.08 24.18 -19.98
C GLY A 468 -0.86 24.04 -21.29
N ALA A 469 -0.18 23.85 -22.42
CA ALA A 469 -0.75 23.69 -23.75
C ALA A 469 0.12 22.74 -24.60
N PRO A 470 -0.44 22.10 -25.64
CA PRO A 470 0.34 21.29 -26.56
C PRO A 470 1.24 22.16 -27.45
N THR A 471 2.37 21.59 -27.84
CA THR A 471 3.32 22.13 -28.82
C THR A 471 2.98 21.63 -30.22
N LEU A 472 3.40 22.39 -31.23
CA LEU A 472 3.38 21.96 -32.63
C LEU A 472 4.80 21.67 -33.10
N THR A 473 5.04 20.44 -33.52
CA THR A 473 6.31 19.98 -34.09
C THR A 473 6.14 19.76 -35.59
N PHE A 474 6.80 20.58 -36.40
CA PHE A 474 6.73 20.50 -37.86
C PHE A 474 7.78 19.53 -38.43
N GLY A 475 7.45 18.92 -39.56
CA GLY A 475 8.36 18.08 -40.32
C GLY A 475 7.75 17.61 -41.63
N GLN A 476 8.19 16.45 -42.12
CA GLN A 476 7.78 15.92 -43.42
C GLN A 476 7.51 14.43 -43.41
N ILE A 477 6.78 13.96 -44.42
CA ILE A 477 6.60 12.52 -44.66
C ILE A 477 7.85 11.95 -45.32
N ALA A 478 8.54 11.05 -44.62
CA ALA A 478 9.71 10.38 -45.14
C ALA A 478 9.34 9.15 -45.98
N ASP A 479 8.30 8.42 -45.58
CA ASP A 479 7.78 7.23 -46.27
C ASP A 479 6.32 6.97 -45.85
N ILE A 480 5.55 6.34 -46.73
CA ILE A 480 4.16 5.93 -46.46
C ILE A 480 4.05 4.53 -45.83
N ARG A 481 5.19 3.86 -45.66
CA ARG A 481 5.33 2.56 -44.98
C ARG A 481 6.25 2.66 -43.76
N GLY A 482 6.16 1.67 -42.88
CA GLY A 482 6.99 1.58 -41.68
C GLY A 482 8.43 1.15 -41.94
N LEU A 483 9.19 0.87 -40.87
CA LEU A 483 10.63 0.61 -40.95
C LEU A 483 10.97 -0.70 -41.64
N ASN A 484 10.11 -1.71 -41.53
CA ASN A 484 10.30 -3.02 -42.16
C ASN A 484 9.40 -3.17 -43.41
N GLY A 485 8.84 -2.07 -43.91
CA GLY A 485 7.94 -2.06 -45.06
C GLY A 485 6.49 -2.40 -44.74
N GLU A 486 6.11 -2.46 -43.45
CA GLU A 486 4.73 -2.66 -43.02
C GLU A 486 3.77 -1.57 -43.56
N ASP A 487 2.60 -2.01 -44.02
CA ASP A 487 1.47 -1.13 -44.34
C ASP A 487 0.74 -0.68 -43.06
N GLY A 488 0.03 0.45 -43.13
CA GLY A 488 -0.74 0.99 -42.00
C GLY A 488 0.07 1.83 -41.01
N VAL A 489 1.40 1.92 -41.19
CA VAL A 489 2.30 2.81 -40.45
C VAL A 489 3.09 3.65 -41.45
N LYS A 490 3.26 4.94 -41.17
CA LYS A 490 4.09 5.86 -41.98
C LYS A 490 5.29 6.35 -41.19
N ARG A 491 6.35 6.74 -41.90
CA ARG A 491 7.56 7.31 -41.32
C ARG A 491 7.60 8.82 -41.53
N LEU A 492 7.86 9.54 -40.46
CA LEU A 492 7.97 10.99 -40.43
C LEU A 492 9.41 11.40 -40.17
N ALA A 493 9.81 12.49 -40.82
CA ALA A 493 11.05 13.23 -40.56
C ALA A 493 10.73 14.42 -39.66
N LEU A 494 10.74 14.22 -38.34
CA LEU A 494 10.51 15.24 -37.32
C LEU A 494 11.09 14.81 -35.97
N SER A 495 11.35 15.80 -35.11
CA SER A 495 11.93 15.59 -33.78
C SER A 495 10.84 15.59 -32.70
N ALA A 496 10.20 14.43 -32.49
CA ALA A 496 9.20 14.26 -31.43
C ALA A 496 9.86 13.94 -30.08
N GLN A 497 9.20 14.37 -29.01
CA GLN A 497 9.50 13.98 -27.63
C GLN A 497 8.59 12.82 -27.18
N PRO A 498 8.97 12.08 -26.12
CA PRO A 498 8.13 11.00 -25.59
C PRO A 498 6.69 11.42 -25.28
N GLY A 499 6.49 12.64 -24.76
CA GLY A 499 5.17 13.19 -24.46
C GLY A 499 4.28 13.45 -25.68
N ASP A 500 4.86 13.55 -26.88
CA ASP A 500 4.09 13.79 -28.12
C ASP A 500 3.36 12.54 -28.61
N ALA A 501 3.80 11.34 -28.19
CA ALA A 501 3.20 10.10 -28.64
C ALA A 501 1.70 10.05 -28.27
N GLY A 502 0.88 9.63 -29.24
CA GLY A 502 -0.57 9.69 -29.21
C GLY A 502 -1.18 11.00 -29.76
N GLY A 503 -0.34 11.98 -30.08
CA GLY A 503 -0.75 13.23 -30.71
C GLY A 503 -1.21 13.07 -32.17
N PRO A 504 -2.15 13.91 -32.65
CA PRO A 504 -2.58 13.87 -34.04
C PRO A 504 -1.49 14.41 -34.97
N VAL A 505 -1.38 13.79 -36.14
CA VAL A 505 -0.52 14.24 -37.24
C VAL A 505 -1.41 14.93 -38.28
N PHE A 506 -1.13 16.20 -38.55
CA PHE A 506 -1.86 17.03 -39.49
C PHE A 506 -1.15 17.17 -40.84
N ASP A 507 -1.94 17.28 -41.91
CA ASP A 507 -1.49 17.85 -43.18
C ASP A 507 -1.61 19.39 -43.18
N ASP A 508 -1.28 20.01 -44.32
CA ASP A 508 -1.33 21.47 -44.51
C ASP A 508 -2.75 22.06 -44.51
N SER A 509 -3.79 21.23 -44.71
CA SER A 509 -5.21 21.60 -44.58
C SER A 509 -5.70 21.57 -43.13
N GLY A 510 -4.89 21.03 -42.22
CA GLY A 510 -5.26 20.80 -40.83
C GLY A 510 -6.17 19.59 -40.63
N SER A 511 -6.21 18.67 -41.60
CA SER A 511 -6.87 17.36 -41.48
C SER A 511 -5.91 16.37 -40.83
N VAL A 512 -6.45 15.43 -40.04
CA VAL A 512 -5.66 14.39 -39.38
C VAL A 512 -5.33 13.28 -40.38
N ILE A 513 -4.05 13.10 -40.66
CA ILE A 513 -3.50 12.06 -41.57
C ILE A 513 -2.88 10.87 -40.82
N GLY A 514 -2.91 10.90 -39.48
CA GLY A 514 -2.44 9.81 -38.64
C GLY A 514 -2.32 10.20 -37.17
N MET A 515 -1.78 9.29 -36.36
CA MET A 515 -1.46 9.51 -34.95
C MET A 515 -0.01 9.13 -34.69
N LEU A 516 0.73 9.97 -33.98
CA LEU A 516 2.11 9.68 -33.62
C LEU A 516 2.17 8.46 -32.69
N LEU A 517 3.01 7.49 -33.04
CA LEU A 517 3.27 6.28 -32.25
C LEU A 517 4.48 6.49 -31.34
N PRO A 518 4.58 5.76 -30.22
CA PRO A 518 5.75 5.84 -29.37
C PRO A 518 6.97 5.27 -30.08
N THR A 519 8.15 5.78 -29.75
CA THR A 519 9.41 5.23 -30.24
C THR A 519 9.53 3.76 -29.82
N PRO A 520 9.80 2.82 -30.75
CA PRO A 520 9.91 1.39 -30.42
C PRO A 520 10.95 1.15 -29.32
N SER A 521 10.58 0.33 -28.32
CA SER A 521 11.43 -0.01 -27.18
C SER A 521 12.19 -1.33 -27.34
N ASP A 522 12.23 -1.91 -28.54
CA ASP A 522 12.76 -3.24 -28.85
C ASP A 522 14.30 -3.31 -28.94
N GLY A 523 14.99 -2.42 -28.20
CA GLY A 523 16.45 -2.32 -28.20
C GLY A 523 17.04 -1.59 -29.42
N ARG A 524 16.20 -1.11 -30.35
CA ARG A 524 16.65 -0.28 -31.49
C ARG A 524 16.57 1.20 -31.13
N ALA A 525 17.72 1.88 -31.20
CA ALA A 525 17.76 3.34 -31.12
C ALA A 525 17.51 3.93 -32.52
N LEU A 526 16.38 4.62 -32.70
CA LEU A 526 16.12 5.38 -33.92
C LEU A 526 16.83 6.74 -33.87
N PRO A 527 17.24 7.30 -35.02
CA PRO A 527 17.69 8.69 -35.08
C PRO A 527 16.58 9.62 -34.56
N GLY A 528 16.95 10.68 -33.83
CA GLY A 528 15.97 11.59 -33.21
C GLY A 528 15.06 12.34 -34.18
N SER A 529 15.36 12.33 -35.49
CA SER A 529 14.52 12.87 -36.55
C SER A 529 13.56 11.86 -37.16
N VAL A 530 13.59 10.59 -36.74
CA VAL A 530 12.75 9.51 -37.29
C VAL A 530 11.64 9.19 -36.31
N SER A 531 10.41 9.46 -36.72
CA SER A 531 9.20 9.16 -35.95
C SER A 531 8.25 8.26 -36.75
N LEU A 532 7.40 7.50 -36.07
CA LEU A 532 6.39 6.62 -36.68
C LEU A 532 4.99 7.14 -36.38
N ALA A 533 4.07 6.98 -37.32
CA ALA A 533 2.67 7.33 -37.11
C ALA A 533 1.74 6.26 -37.70
N ALA A 534 0.68 5.93 -36.98
CA ALA A 534 -0.39 5.07 -37.48
C ALA A 534 -1.20 5.81 -38.55
N ASN A 535 -1.58 5.10 -39.61
CA ASN A 535 -2.39 5.65 -40.69
C ASN A 535 -3.88 5.76 -40.32
N VAL A 536 -4.60 6.66 -41.01
CA VAL A 536 -6.04 6.92 -40.82
C VAL A 536 -6.91 5.67 -40.96
N ASP A 537 -6.61 4.78 -41.92
CA ASP A 537 -7.35 3.53 -42.12
C ASP A 537 -7.30 2.67 -40.85
N ARG A 538 -6.12 2.57 -40.24
CA ARG A 538 -5.93 1.83 -38.98
C ARG A 538 -6.63 2.50 -37.80
N LEU A 539 -6.61 3.83 -37.72
CA LEU A 539 -7.35 4.57 -36.69
C LEU A 539 -8.87 4.36 -36.83
N THR A 540 -9.37 4.36 -38.06
CA THR A 540 -10.79 4.17 -38.38
C THR A 540 -11.23 2.74 -38.04
N ASP A 541 -10.39 1.74 -38.33
CA ASP A 541 -10.63 0.35 -37.93
C ASP A 541 -10.74 0.20 -36.41
N VAL A 542 -9.82 0.84 -35.66
CA VAL A 542 -9.82 0.84 -34.20
C VAL A 542 -11.07 1.52 -33.64
N LEU A 543 -11.46 2.68 -34.16
CA LEU A 543 -12.71 3.35 -33.77
C LEU A 543 -13.93 2.48 -34.06
N THR A 544 -13.98 1.84 -35.22
CA THR A 544 -15.09 0.95 -35.62
C THR A 544 -15.21 -0.25 -34.69
N LYS A 545 -14.09 -0.88 -34.31
CA LYS A 545 -14.06 -1.97 -33.32
C LYS A 545 -14.54 -1.50 -31.95
N ALA A 546 -14.31 -0.24 -31.59
CA ALA A 546 -14.83 0.38 -30.37
C ALA A 546 -16.32 0.78 -30.46
N GLY A 547 -16.98 0.54 -31.60
CA GLY A 547 -18.38 0.93 -31.86
C GLY A 547 -18.55 2.43 -32.14
N LEU A 548 -17.51 3.08 -32.69
CA LEU A 548 -17.46 4.51 -32.98
C LEU A 548 -17.17 4.75 -34.47
N SER A 549 -17.33 5.99 -34.89
CA SER A 549 -17.00 6.42 -36.25
C SER A 549 -16.31 7.77 -36.20
N GLY A 550 -15.19 7.91 -36.91
CA GLY A 550 -14.48 9.18 -37.06
C GLY A 550 -15.19 10.11 -38.04
N GLN A 551 -14.91 11.41 -37.95
CA GLN A 551 -15.36 12.38 -38.95
C GLN A 551 -14.39 12.42 -40.12
N SER A 552 -14.87 12.37 -41.35
CA SER A 552 -14.04 12.57 -42.54
C SER A 552 -13.90 14.06 -42.86
N SER A 553 -12.69 14.48 -43.21
CA SER A 553 -12.43 15.85 -43.68
C SER A 553 -13.14 16.12 -45.01
N GLN A 554 -13.72 17.32 -45.13
CA GLN A 554 -14.38 17.80 -46.35
C GLN A 554 -13.57 18.88 -47.07
N THR A 555 -12.45 19.31 -46.50
CA THR A 555 -11.73 20.51 -46.95
C THR A 555 -10.29 20.16 -47.33
N ALA A 556 -9.93 20.38 -48.60
CA ALA A 556 -8.57 20.17 -49.11
C ALA A 556 -7.76 21.49 -49.24
N THR A 557 -8.23 22.59 -48.61
CA THR A 557 -7.57 23.89 -48.74
C THR A 557 -6.55 24.08 -47.62
N PRO A 558 -5.29 24.42 -47.93
CA PRO A 558 -4.28 24.71 -46.92
C PRO A 558 -4.71 25.81 -45.97
N VAL A 559 -4.41 25.65 -44.68
CA VAL A 559 -4.73 26.63 -43.64
C VAL A 559 -3.47 27.35 -43.17
N SER A 560 -3.65 28.54 -42.58
CA SER A 560 -2.53 29.26 -41.97
C SER A 560 -1.99 28.52 -40.73
N PRO A 561 -0.70 28.66 -40.37
CA PRO A 561 -0.15 28.08 -39.16
C PRO A 561 -0.91 28.46 -37.86
N ASN A 562 -1.48 29.66 -37.80
CA ASN A 562 -2.29 30.11 -36.66
C ASN A 562 -3.62 29.35 -36.56
N GLU A 563 -4.24 29.06 -37.70
CA GLU A 563 -5.48 28.28 -37.75
C GLU A 563 -5.19 26.81 -37.43
N LEU A 564 -4.09 26.25 -37.94
CA LEU A 564 -3.61 24.92 -37.56
C LEU A 564 -3.37 24.81 -36.05
N SER A 565 -2.70 25.79 -35.46
CA SER A 565 -2.47 25.86 -34.01
C SER A 565 -3.77 25.95 -33.21
N ARG A 566 -4.75 26.73 -33.66
CA ARG A 566 -6.07 26.79 -33.02
C ARG A 566 -6.78 25.44 -33.03
N ARG A 567 -6.79 24.76 -34.18
CA ARG A 567 -7.42 23.43 -34.32
C ARG A 567 -6.72 22.40 -33.43
N ALA A 568 -5.39 22.36 -33.49
CA ALA A 568 -4.54 21.49 -32.68
C ALA A 568 -4.78 21.69 -31.18
N ASN A 569 -4.70 22.93 -30.68
CA ASN A 569 -4.94 23.24 -29.27
C ASN A 569 -6.38 22.90 -28.82
N GLY A 570 -7.35 22.97 -29.72
CA GLY A 570 -8.75 22.66 -29.41
C GLY A 570 -9.09 21.16 -29.35
N MET A 571 -8.25 20.29 -29.92
CA MET A 571 -8.51 18.84 -29.97
C MET A 571 -7.50 17.98 -29.22
N THR A 572 -6.25 18.42 -29.08
CA THR A 572 -5.18 17.66 -28.42
C THR A 572 -5.32 17.73 -26.90
N VAL A 573 -5.19 16.59 -26.23
CA VAL A 573 -5.33 16.45 -24.79
C VAL A 573 -4.11 15.77 -24.17
N LEU A 574 -3.80 16.15 -22.94
CA LEU A 574 -2.79 15.46 -22.14
C LEU A 574 -3.47 14.27 -21.46
N VAL A 575 -2.87 13.09 -21.59
CA VAL A 575 -3.37 11.85 -21.00
C VAL A 575 -2.37 11.38 -19.95
N HIS A 576 -2.82 11.25 -18.72
CA HIS A 576 -2.03 10.79 -17.59
C HIS A 576 -2.45 9.39 -17.17
N CYS A 577 -1.46 8.51 -17.02
CA CYS A 577 -1.60 7.22 -16.38
C CYS A 577 -1.05 7.29 -14.95
N TRP A 578 -1.86 6.90 -13.99
CA TRP A 578 -1.55 6.89 -12.57
C TRP A 578 -1.41 5.47 -12.02
N ASN A 579 -0.65 5.35 -10.94
CA ASN A 579 -0.51 4.14 -10.13
C ASN A 579 -1.29 4.26 -8.82
#